data_AF-A0A8S2CM16-F1
#
_entry.id   AF-A0A8S2CM16-F1
#
_cell.length_a   1.000
_cell.length_b   1.000
_cell.length_c   1.000
_cell.angle_alpha   90.00
_cell.angle_beta   90.00
_cell.angle_gamma   90.00
#
_symmetry.space_group_name_H-M   'P 1'
#
loop_
_entity.id
_entity.type
_entity.pdbx_description
1 polymer ?
#
loop_
_entity_poly.entity_id
_entity_poly.type
_entity_poly.pdbx_seq_one_letter_code
_entity_poly.pdbx_strand_id
1 'polypeptide(L)'
;MALALLSTPEQLKSDQKGMNGVLNQLLQLTIGAAKGSRHRCGGIHVSEPLAVLAKLFVVEERTIDYILCHAETKPPSDMSSTIRLFASLLLTFRSALDGNDPLKQFTLIAVLNILWSISFQAQYSRELIASNDELISIVKSLAESDDKKTINQYKPRSMEGIKEAARGILLNLDIDINDSSKTKEEIQKDKSNALTALSLRSYSHRNKEFCVKVLELLSTRNDVFDIWIDQTHCQSVGDLWESIADGMEQAQIIVCLISKHYYESKSCRQEFQYATDTLHKSIVPAFLEDFEPRSWLGIRISGVKYIRFRNLAQPDKAKMADLLDTILASFAASSSSSPEVLSAVQHSSKQHQSYEPEITHDKNSTIDSLRLPNEQWSTATIDDINNWFIYHHISSQIRNLYNFQTGQDMLHYAQMLVDDYEQQFQIYSKAFRKKTNDDELLPHEFDRFKRAMEKLLKDNTISLPSSMSTKYERVSTKNPATSKSSTCCIL
;
A
#
# COMPACT_ATOMS: atom_id res chain seq x y z
N MET A 1 -15.71 16.88 -25.91
CA MET A 1 -15.11 16.90 -24.55
C MET A 1 -16.07 16.33 -23.50
N ALA A 2 -17.26 16.91 -23.28
CA ALA A 2 -18.25 16.36 -22.34
C ALA A 2 -18.68 14.92 -22.67
N LEU A 3 -18.85 14.58 -23.96
CA LEU A 3 -19.15 13.21 -24.38
C LEU A 3 -18.06 12.22 -23.95
N ALA A 4 -16.78 12.48 -24.24
CA ALA A 4 -15.68 11.60 -23.81
C ALA A 4 -15.54 11.48 -22.27
N LEU A 5 -15.91 12.54 -21.53
CA LEU A 5 -15.92 12.53 -20.06
C LEU A 5 -17.05 11.67 -19.46
N LEU A 6 -18.15 11.50 -20.19
CA LEU A 6 -19.37 10.81 -19.77
C LEU A 6 -19.56 9.43 -20.42
N SER A 7 -18.81 9.15 -21.49
CA SER A 7 -18.89 7.88 -22.21
C SER A 7 -18.26 6.75 -21.40
N THR A 8 -19.02 5.67 -21.27
CA THR A 8 -18.54 4.37 -20.78
C THR A 8 -17.62 3.72 -21.82
N PRO A 9 -16.68 2.83 -21.41
CA PRO A 9 -15.84 2.06 -22.35
C PRO A 9 -16.63 1.35 -23.47
N GLU A 10 -17.89 0.96 -23.20
CA GLU A 10 -18.81 0.38 -24.19
C GLU A 10 -19.20 1.38 -25.28
N GLN A 11 -19.53 2.62 -24.89
CA GLN A 11 -19.85 3.71 -25.81
C GLN A 11 -18.63 4.18 -26.60
N LEU A 12 -17.42 4.07 -26.01
CA LEU A 12 -16.16 4.37 -26.70
C LEU A 12 -15.89 3.37 -27.85
N LYS A 13 -16.29 2.10 -27.70
CA LYS A 13 -16.10 1.07 -28.74
C LYS A 13 -17.15 1.09 -29.85
N SER A 14 -18.40 1.40 -29.56
CA SER A 14 -19.49 1.38 -30.56
C SER A 14 -19.40 2.50 -31.60
N ASP A 15 -18.71 3.60 -31.28
CA ASP A 15 -18.45 4.73 -32.18
C ASP A 15 -16.94 5.02 -32.27
N GLN A 16 -16.17 4.01 -32.70
CA GLN A 16 -14.71 4.13 -32.77
C GLN A 16 -14.25 5.26 -33.70
N LYS A 17 -14.98 5.53 -34.78
CA LYS A 17 -14.67 6.62 -35.73
C LYS A 17 -14.95 8.00 -35.11
N GLY A 18 -16.07 8.17 -34.41
CA GLY A 18 -16.35 9.38 -33.65
C GLY A 18 -15.37 9.60 -32.50
N MET A 19 -14.98 8.54 -31.81
CA MET A 19 -14.00 8.61 -30.71
C MET A 19 -12.62 9.03 -31.19
N ASN A 20 -12.13 8.42 -32.28
CA ASN A 20 -10.87 8.81 -32.91
C ASN A 20 -10.86 10.30 -33.29
N GLY A 21 -11.96 10.82 -33.84
CA GLY A 21 -12.12 12.24 -34.11
C GLY A 21 -12.03 13.11 -32.85
N VAL A 22 -12.62 12.68 -31.73
CA VAL A 22 -12.53 13.37 -30.44
C VAL A 22 -11.11 13.33 -29.87
N LEU A 23 -10.42 12.20 -29.96
CA LEU A 23 -9.03 12.04 -29.53
C LEU A 23 -8.08 12.92 -30.36
N ASN A 24 -8.26 12.96 -31.69
CA ASN A 24 -7.54 13.86 -32.59
C ASN A 24 -7.73 15.32 -32.17
N GLN A 25 -8.99 15.73 -31.89
CA GLN A 25 -9.30 17.09 -31.43
C GLN A 25 -8.68 17.42 -30.06
N LEU A 26 -8.68 16.48 -29.11
CA LEU A 26 -8.06 16.67 -27.79
C LEU A 26 -6.56 16.92 -27.91
N LEU A 27 -5.86 16.10 -28.72
CA LEU A 27 -4.44 16.30 -28.94
C LEU A 27 -4.17 17.60 -29.71
N GLN A 28 -4.97 17.91 -30.74
CA GLN A 28 -4.86 19.15 -31.50
C GLN A 28 -5.04 20.40 -30.62
N LEU A 29 -6.02 20.40 -29.72
CA LEU A 29 -6.24 21.49 -28.75
C LEU A 29 -5.06 21.60 -27.79
N THR A 30 -4.50 20.48 -27.34
CA THR A 30 -3.33 20.46 -26.46
C THR A 30 -2.11 21.07 -27.17
N ILE A 31 -1.83 20.66 -28.42
CA ILE A 31 -0.76 21.22 -29.25
C ILE A 31 -0.96 22.72 -29.47
N GLY A 32 -2.18 23.14 -29.83
CA GLY A 32 -2.50 24.54 -30.08
C GLY A 32 -2.37 25.39 -28.82
N ALA A 33 -2.82 24.88 -27.67
CA ALA A 33 -2.76 25.57 -26.41
C ALA A 33 -1.33 25.67 -25.91
N ALA A 34 -0.51 24.62 -26.01
CA ALA A 34 0.90 24.62 -25.63
C ALA A 34 1.74 25.70 -26.35
N LYS A 35 1.38 26.05 -27.59
CA LYS A 35 2.06 27.10 -28.37
C LYS A 35 1.58 28.52 -28.07
N GLY A 36 0.41 28.67 -27.45
CA GLY A 36 -0.19 29.97 -27.19
C GLY A 36 0.47 30.68 -26.00
N SER A 37 0.64 32.00 -26.08
CA SER A 37 1.27 32.81 -25.01
C SER A 37 0.56 32.76 -23.65
N ARG A 38 -0.70 32.33 -23.61
CA ARG A 38 -1.49 32.11 -22.37
C ARG A 38 -1.88 30.65 -22.16
N HIS A 39 -1.22 29.72 -22.84
CA HIS A 39 -1.55 28.30 -22.82
C HIS A 39 -3.01 28.01 -23.19
N ARG A 40 -3.54 28.75 -24.18
CA ARG A 40 -4.95 28.68 -24.61
C ARG A 40 -5.08 28.52 -26.11
N CYS A 41 -6.06 27.73 -26.55
CA CYS A 41 -6.47 27.59 -27.94
C CYS A 41 -8.00 27.68 -28.03
N GLY A 42 -8.54 28.58 -28.85
CA GLY A 42 -10.00 28.77 -28.96
C GLY A 42 -10.68 29.12 -27.63
N GLY A 43 -9.98 29.81 -26.72
CA GLY A 43 -10.47 30.15 -25.38
C GLY A 43 -10.27 29.05 -24.33
N ILE A 44 -9.96 27.81 -24.72
CA ILE A 44 -9.77 26.66 -23.84
C ILE A 44 -8.32 26.63 -23.32
N HIS A 45 -8.13 26.49 -22.00
CA HIS A 45 -6.79 26.37 -21.41
C HIS A 45 -6.26 24.93 -21.54
N VAL A 46 -4.94 24.77 -21.70
CA VAL A 46 -4.28 23.47 -21.88
C VAL A 46 -4.64 22.45 -20.79
N SER A 47 -4.92 22.91 -19.58
CA SER A 47 -5.36 22.06 -18.46
C SER A 47 -6.61 21.25 -18.75
N GLU A 48 -7.54 21.77 -19.55
CA GLU A 48 -8.82 21.11 -19.81
C GLU A 48 -8.65 19.84 -20.67
N PRO A 49 -8.04 19.87 -21.87
CA PRO A 49 -7.80 18.65 -22.63
C PRO A 49 -6.84 17.71 -21.90
N LEU A 50 -5.84 18.22 -21.16
CA LEU A 50 -4.96 17.38 -20.35
C LEU A 50 -5.72 16.62 -19.27
N ALA A 51 -6.68 17.25 -18.59
CA ALA A 51 -7.48 16.58 -17.57
C ALA A 51 -8.34 15.44 -18.14
N VAL A 52 -8.88 15.64 -19.36
CA VAL A 52 -9.61 14.60 -20.08
C VAL A 52 -8.69 13.45 -20.47
N LEU A 53 -7.51 13.75 -21.04
CA LEU A 53 -6.53 12.75 -21.44
C LEU A 53 -6.05 11.92 -20.24
N ALA A 54 -5.70 12.57 -19.13
CA ALA A 54 -5.30 11.88 -17.90
C ALA A 54 -6.36 10.87 -17.44
N LYS A 55 -7.65 11.25 -17.45
CA LYS A 55 -8.75 10.33 -17.11
C LYS A 55 -8.84 9.15 -18.08
N LEU A 56 -8.78 9.42 -19.39
CA LEU A 56 -8.90 8.37 -20.41
C LEU A 56 -7.73 7.38 -20.36
N PHE A 57 -6.53 7.86 -20.03
CA PHE A 57 -5.30 7.06 -19.98
C PHE A 57 -5.28 6.06 -18.82
N VAL A 58 -6.05 6.31 -17.74
CA VAL A 58 -6.16 5.34 -16.63
C VAL A 58 -6.92 4.10 -17.08
N VAL A 59 -8.01 4.27 -17.82
CA VAL A 59 -8.99 3.21 -18.10
C VAL A 59 -8.61 2.38 -19.33
N GLU A 60 -8.12 3.01 -20.41
CA GLU A 60 -7.88 2.35 -21.70
C GLU A 60 -6.45 2.50 -22.21
N GLU A 61 -5.69 1.40 -22.17
CA GLU A 61 -4.31 1.35 -22.71
C GLU A 61 -4.25 1.67 -24.21
N ARG A 62 -5.28 1.26 -24.96
CA ARG A 62 -5.43 1.53 -26.40
C ARG A 62 -5.61 3.02 -26.71
N THR A 63 -6.15 3.79 -25.77
CA THR A 63 -6.30 5.25 -25.95
C THR A 63 -4.95 5.94 -25.89
N ILE A 64 -4.03 5.45 -25.04
CA ILE A 64 -2.65 5.94 -24.99
C ILE A 64 -1.98 5.66 -26.34
N ASP A 65 -2.06 4.42 -26.81
CA ASP A 65 -1.45 4.02 -28.09
C ASP A 65 -2.01 4.81 -29.27
N TYR A 66 -3.33 4.99 -29.33
CA TYR A 66 -3.93 5.83 -30.36
C TYR A 66 -3.43 7.28 -30.29
N ILE A 67 -3.41 7.92 -29.11
CA ILE A 67 -2.97 9.31 -28.97
C ILE A 67 -1.49 9.46 -29.33
N LEU A 68 -0.63 8.53 -28.93
CA LEU A 68 0.79 8.61 -29.20
C LEU A 68 1.14 8.26 -30.65
N CYS A 69 0.53 7.22 -31.22
CA CYS A 69 0.98 6.62 -32.48
C CYS A 69 0.10 6.93 -33.69
N HIS A 70 -1.18 7.28 -33.48
CA HIS A 70 -2.19 7.28 -34.55
C HIS A 70 -3.02 8.55 -34.66
N ALA A 71 -2.92 9.48 -33.69
CA ALA A 71 -3.73 10.69 -33.69
C ALA A 71 -3.39 11.61 -34.89
N GLU A 72 -4.42 11.99 -35.64
CA GLU A 72 -4.27 12.86 -36.80
C GLU A 72 -4.31 14.32 -36.36
N THR A 73 -3.15 14.96 -36.33
CA THR A 73 -2.98 16.36 -35.92
C THR A 73 -2.28 17.21 -36.98
N LYS A 74 -2.31 18.52 -36.80
CA LYS A 74 -1.64 19.52 -37.63
C LYS A 74 -0.81 20.46 -36.74
N PRO A 75 0.53 20.47 -36.86
CA PRO A 75 1.35 19.58 -37.69
C PRO A 75 1.22 18.11 -37.25
N PRO A 76 1.49 17.12 -38.14
CA PRO A 76 1.43 15.72 -37.79
C PRO A 76 2.29 15.41 -36.57
N SER A 77 1.73 14.64 -35.64
CA SER A 77 2.41 14.14 -34.44
C SER A 77 2.67 12.65 -34.54
N ASP A 78 3.80 12.23 -33.99
CA ASP A 78 4.19 10.84 -33.76
C ASP A 78 4.43 10.61 -32.26
N MET A 79 4.78 9.38 -31.88
CA MET A 79 5.00 9.00 -30.48
C MET A 79 6.03 9.91 -29.81
N SER A 80 7.14 10.14 -30.50
CA SER A 80 8.29 10.90 -30.02
C SER A 80 7.95 12.38 -29.79
N SER A 81 7.31 13.02 -30.77
CA SER A 81 6.87 14.42 -30.67
C SER A 81 5.73 14.61 -29.66
N THR A 82 4.85 13.63 -29.50
CA THR A 82 3.76 13.67 -28.51
C THR A 82 4.29 13.51 -27.09
N ILE A 83 5.24 12.61 -26.85
CA ILE A 83 5.92 12.49 -25.55
C ILE A 83 6.70 13.77 -25.24
N ARG A 84 7.44 14.32 -26.22
CA ARG A 84 8.11 15.63 -26.07
C ARG A 84 7.14 16.77 -25.75
N LEU A 85 5.94 16.78 -26.33
CA LEU A 85 4.91 17.76 -26.00
C LEU A 85 4.56 17.70 -24.50
N PHE A 86 4.25 16.53 -23.96
CA PHE A 86 3.92 16.39 -22.54
C PHE A 86 5.11 16.70 -21.63
N ALA A 87 6.32 16.25 -22.00
CA ALA A 87 7.54 16.60 -21.28
C ALA A 87 7.76 18.13 -21.26
N SER A 88 7.63 18.82 -22.39
CA SER A 88 7.78 20.28 -22.49
C SER A 88 6.75 21.04 -21.65
N LEU A 89 5.53 20.52 -21.55
CA LEU A 89 4.51 21.07 -20.66
C LEU A 89 4.91 20.87 -19.19
N LEU A 90 5.48 19.72 -18.81
CA LEU A 90 6.00 19.54 -17.46
C LEU A 90 7.10 20.57 -17.15
N LEU A 91 8.06 20.76 -18.07
CA LEU A 91 9.11 21.76 -17.94
C LEU A 91 8.54 23.18 -17.77
N THR A 92 7.49 23.50 -18.52
CA THR A 92 6.84 24.82 -18.50
C THR A 92 6.13 25.09 -17.18
N PHE A 93 5.53 24.07 -16.57
CA PHE A 93 4.74 24.20 -15.33
C PHE A 93 5.47 23.72 -14.07
N ARG A 94 6.77 23.38 -14.14
CA ARG A 94 7.55 22.84 -13.01
C ARG A 94 7.55 23.72 -11.76
N SER A 95 7.59 25.05 -11.93
CA SER A 95 7.58 26.04 -10.85
C SER A 95 6.16 26.39 -10.37
N ALA A 96 5.13 25.65 -10.79
CA ALA A 96 3.76 25.91 -10.35
C ALA A 96 3.59 25.77 -8.82
N LEU A 97 4.47 24.99 -8.17
CA LEU A 97 4.51 24.83 -6.71
C LEU A 97 5.10 26.03 -5.96
N ASP A 98 5.90 26.87 -6.64
CA ASP A 98 6.51 28.06 -6.02
C ASP A 98 5.48 29.19 -5.81
N GLY A 99 4.38 29.15 -6.58
CA GLY A 99 3.29 30.11 -6.52
C GLY A 99 1.98 29.52 -6.03
N ASN A 100 0.96 30.38 -5.88
CA ASN A 100 -0.38 30.00 -5.44
C ASN A 100 -1.40 29.97 -6.59
N ASP A 101 -0.97 29.77 -7.84
CA ASP A 101 -1.87 29.75 -9.01
C ASP A 101 -2.52 28.37 -9.15
N PRO A 102 -3.83 28.23 -8.84
CA PRO A 102 -4.51 26.94 -8.85
C PRO A 102 -4.56 26.32 -10.25
N LEU A 103 -4.63 27.15 -11.30
CA LEU A 103 -4.72 26.66 -12.66
C LEU A 103 -3.38 26.05 -13.12
N LYS A 104 -2.26 26.67 -12.74
CA LYS A 104 -0.92 26.13 -13.02
C LYS A 104 -0.64 24.85 -12.25
N GLN A 105 -0.98 24.82 -10.96
CA GLN A 105 -0.82 23.62 -10.13
C GLN A 105 -1.68 22.46 -10.66
N PHE A 106 -2.93 22.72 -11.04
CA PHE A 106 -3.79 21.71 -11.67
C PHE A 106 -3.24 21.21 -13.01
N THR A 107 -2.65 22.10 -13.81
CA THR A 107 -2.00 21.74 -15.08
C THR A 107 -0.81 20.81 -14.84
N LEU A 108 0.04 21.14 -13.86
CA LEU A 108 1.18 20.30 -13.46
C LEU A 108 0.73 18.90 -13.03
N ILE A 109 -0.30 18.81 -12.18
CA ILE A 109 -0.90 17.54 -11.75
C ILE A 109 -1.39 16.72 -12.97
N ALA A 110 -2.10 17.35 -13.91
CA ALA A 110 -2.63 16.66 -15.08
C ALA A 110 -1.51 16.12 -15.98
N VAL A 111 -0.44 16.90 -16.21
CA VAL A 111 0.70 16.47 -17.04
C VAL A 111 1.46 15.32 -16.38
N LEU A 112 1.76 15.40 -15.07
CA LEU A 112 2.39 14.30 -14.34
C LEU A 112 1.57 13.01 -14.42
N ASN A 113 0.26 13.12 -14.24
CA ASN A 113 -0.63 11.97 -14.36
C ASN A 113 -0.74 11.44 -15.80
N ILE A 114 -0.48 12.24 -16.84
CA ILE A 114 -0.33 11.70 -18.20
C ILE A 114 0.97 10.93 -18.34
N LEU A 115 2.09 11.54 -17.93
CA LEU A 115 3.43 10.93 -18.03
C LEU A 115 3.53 9.63 -17.24
N TRP A 116 2.95 9.57 -16.04
CA TRP A 116 2.87 8.36 -15.24
C TRP A 116 2.02 7.28 -15.93
N SER A 117 1.00 7.65 -16.72
CA SER A 117 0.21 6.65 -17.44
C SER A 117 0.99 6.08 -18.63
N ILE A 118 1.81 6.92 -19.28
CA ILE A 118 2.69 6.51 -20.36
C ILE A 118 3.80 5.60 -19.82
N SER A 119 4.35 5.87 -18.63
CA SER A 119 5.43 5.06 -18.04
C SER A 119 5.02 3.63 -17.70
N PHE A 120 3.72 3.32 -17.55
CA PHE A 120 3.25 1.94 -17.37
C PHE A 120 3.51 1.03 -18.58
N GLN A 121 3.71 1.61 -19.76
CA GLN A 121 3.87 0.83 -20.98
C GLN A 121 5.35 0.76 -21.34
N ALA A 122 5.95 -0.43 -21.20
CA ALA A 122 7.37 -0.67 -21.48
C ALA A 122 7.82 -0.19 -22.88
N GLN A 123 6.90 -0.20 -23.86
CA GLN A 123 7.15 0.31 -25.21
C GLN A 123 7.43 1.83 -25.27
N TYR A 124 6.89 2.62 -24.33
CA TYR A 124 7.07 4.08 -24.28
C TYR A 124 8.08 4.53 -23.22
N SER A 125 8.38 3.68 -22.22
CA SER A 125 9.35 3.98 -21.17
C SER A 125 10.73 4.37 -21.73
N ARG A 126 11.19 3.69 -22.79
CA ARG A 126 12.47 4.03 -23.45
C ARG A 126 12.46 5.42 -24.05
N GLU A 127 11.37 5.82 -24.69
CA GLU A 127 11.25 7.14 -25.32
C GLU A 127 11.19 8.26 -24.27
N LEU A 128 10.52 8.00 -23.13
CA LEU A 128 10.49 8.89 -21.98
C LEU A 128 11.91 9.16 -21.43
N ILE A 129 12.72 8.12 -21.30
CA ILE A 129 14.09 8.20 -20.80
C ILE A 129 15.01 8.86 -21.85
N ALA A 130 15.01 8.35 -23.08
CA ALA A 130 15.94 8.77 -24.12
C ALA A 130 15.77 10.22 -24.57
N SER A 131 14.57 10.79 -24.40
CA SER A 131 14.25 12.10 -24.94
C SER A 131 14.57 13.27 -24.00
N ASN A 132 14.79 13.07 -22.69
CA ASN A 132 14.77 14.19 -21.74
C ASN A 132 15.51 13.94 -20.40
N ASP A 133 16.82 14.16 -20.32
CA ASP A 133 17.54 14.12 -19.02
C ASP A 133 16.98 15.15 -18.02
N GLU A 134 16.56 16.32 -18.51
CA GLU A 134 15.93 17.38 -17.70
C GLU A 134 14.58 16.93 -17.12
N LEU A 135 13.83 16.08 -17.83
CA LEU A 135 12.55 15.55 -17.36
C LEU A 135 12.76 14.71 -16.10
N ILE A 136 13.72 13.79 -16.12
CA ILE A 136 13.98 12.90 -14.98
C ILE A 136 14.44 13.70 -13.76
N SER A 137 15.32 14.70 -13.97
CA SER A 137 15.75 15.58 -12.87
C SER A 137 14.58 16.32 -12.22
N ILE A 138 13.63 16.83 -13.01
CA ILE A 138 12.44 17.50 -12.49
C ILE A 138 11.51 16.52 -11.79
N VAL A 139 11.29 15.33 -12.36
CA VAL A 139 10.46 14.31 -11.72
C VAL A 139 11.06 13.89 -10.37
N LYS A 140 12.39 13.74 -10.26
CA LYS A 140 13.08 13.50 -8.97
C LYS A 140 12.81 14.64 -7.98
N SER A 141 13.00 15.89 -8.40
CA SER A 141 12.72 17.06 -7.55
C SER A 141 11.27 17.12 -7.06
N LEU A 142 10.30 16.76 -7.91
CA LEU A 142 8.87 16.73 -7.57
C LEU A 142 8.50 15.51 -6.70
N ALA A 143 9.27 14.42 -6.74
CA ALA A 143 9.08 13.27 -5.86
C ALA A 143 9.50 13.55 -4.40
N GLU A 144 10.32 14.58 -4.20
CA GLU A 144 10.84 15.04 -2.91
C GLU A 144 10.10 16.28 -2.36
N SER A 145 9.16 16.87 -3.11
CA SER A 145 8.49 18.09 -2.67
C SER A 145 7.61 17.89 -1.43
N ASP A 146 7.59 18.89 -0.55
CA ASP A 146 6.68 18.93 0.60
C ASP A 146 5.30 19.42 0.10
N ASP A 147 4.47 18.49 -0.36
CA ASP A 147 3.17 18.69 -1.03
C ASP A 147 2.09 19.41 -0.19
N LYS A 148 2.44 19.89 1.01
CA LYS A 148 1.55 20.62 1.95
C LYS A 148 1.02 21.95 1.40
N LYS A 149 1.58 22.50 0.33
CA LYS A 149 1.15 23.75 -0.32
C LYS A 149 0.26 23.55 -1.55
N THR A 150 0.06 22.30 -1.99
CA THR A 150 -0.74 22.01 -3.18
C THR A 150 -2.22 22.32 -2.92
N ILE A 151 -2.94 22.82 -3.92
CA ILE A 151 -4.37 23.15 -3.80
C ILE A 151 -5.15 22.01 -3.12
N ASN A 152 -5.73 22.27 -1.95
CA ASN A 152 -6.81 21.45 -1.36
C ASN A 152 -8.09 21.44 -2.23
N GLN A 153 -8.06 22.09 -3.39
CA GLN A 153 -9.20 22.35 -4.25
C GLN A 153 -9.08 21.49 -5.52
N TYR A 154 -9.85 20.40 -5.50
CA TYR A 154 -10.22 19.57 -6.64
C TYR A 154 -9.08 18.80 -7.36
N LYS A 155 -8.71 17.65 -6.78
CA LYS A 155 -8.02 16.55 -7.47
C LYS A 155 -9.07 15.56 -8.03
N PRO A 156 -9.20 15.38 -9.35
CA PRO A 156 -10.08 14.35 -9.91
C PRO A 156 -9.67 12.97 -9.41
N ARG A 157 -10.64 12.08 -9.17
CA ARG A 157 -10.38 10.71 -8.68
C ARG A 157 -9.45 9.87 -9.56
N SER A 158 -9.32 10.22 -10.84
CA SER A 158 -8.44 9.57 -11.80
C SER A 158 -7.00 10.09 -11.78
N MET A 159 -6.66 10.99 -10.86
CA MET A 159 -5.33 11.59 -10.74
C MET A 159 -4.83 11.52 -9.30
N GLU A 160 -3.51 11.39 -9.15
CA GLU A 160 -2.84 11.55 -7.85
C GLU A 160 -2.14 12.89 -7.70
N GLY A 161 -1.67 13.15 -6.48
CA GLY A 161 -0.86 14.33 -6.16
C GLY A 161 0.47 14.32 -6.89
N ILE A 162 1.20 15.43 -6.76
CA ILE A 162 2.44 15.64 -7.50
C ILE A 162 3.50 14.63 -7.05
N LYS A 163 3.67 14.49 -5.74
CA LYS A 163 4.62 13.57 -5.14
C LYS A 163 4.35 12.11 -5.52
N GLU A 164 3.10 11.66 -5.42
CA GLU A 164 2.74 10.28 -5.73
C GLU A 164 2.90 9.98 -7.22
N ALA A 165 2.45 10.90 -8.09
CA ALA A 165 2.59 10.73 -9.53
C ALA A 165 4.06 10.73 -9.96
N ALA A 166 4.89 11.60 -9.38
CA ALA A 166 6.33 11.64 -9.66
C ALA A 166 7.03 10.35 -9.24
N ARG A 167 6.76 9.84 -8.03
CA ARG A 167 7.29 8.56 -7.55
C ARG A 167 6.87 7.38 -8.42
N GLY A 168 5.60 7.35 -8.84
CA GLY A 168 5.09 6.32 -9.75
C GLY A 168 5.76 6.35 -11.13
N ILE A 169 6.14 7.53 -11.64
CA ILE A 169 6.95 7.63 -12.87
C ILE A 169 8.31 6.97 -12.66
N LEU A 170 9.03 7.37 -11.62
CA LEU A 170 10.39 6.90 -11.36
C LEU A 170 10.44 5.39 -11.18
N LEU A 171 9.48 4.83 -10.44
CA LEU A 171 9.36 3.39 -10.26
C LEU A 171 9.14 2.66 -11.59
N ASN A 172 8.16 3.10 -12.38
CA ASN A 172 7.85 2.46 -13.66
C ASN A 172 9.03 2.52 -14.66
N LEU A 173 9.94 3.46 -14.47
CA LEU A 173 11.15 3.62 -15.28
C LEU A 173 12.38 2.94 -14.68
N ASP A 174 12.25 2.26 -13.52
CA ASP A 174 13.36 1.66 -12.76
C ASP A 174 14.47 2.68 -12.43
N ILE A 175 14.07 3.89 -12.05
CA ILE A 175 14.96 4.99 -11.68
C ILE A 175 14.93 5.18 -10.17
N ASP A 176 16.06 4.90 -9.51
CA ASP A 176 16.20 5.15 -8.09
C ASP A 176 16.20 6.66 -7.78
N ILE A 177 15.39 7.04 -6.79
CA ILE A 177 15.27 8.42 -6.29
C ILE A 177 16.56 8.83 -5.58
N ASN A 178 17.21 7.88 -4.93
CA ASN A 178 18.46 8.05 -4.18
C ASN A 178 19.66 7.60 -5.02
N ASP A 179 20.55 8.53 -5.39
CA ASP A 179 21.88 8.24 -5.96
C ASP A 179 22.89 7.77 -4.88
N SER A 180 22.39 7.29 -3.74
CA SER A 180 23.21 6.67 -2.71
C SER A 180 23.19 5.17 -2.96
N SER A 181 24.37 4.66 -3.31
CA SER A 181 24.77 3.27 -3.24
C SER A 181 24.36 2.66 -1.88
N LYS A 182 23.13 2.17 -1.79
CA LYS A 182 22.77 1.09 -0.89
C LYS A 182 22.54 -0.11 -1.77
N THR A 183 23.53 -0.98 -1.74
CA THR A 183 23.51 -2.33 -2.30
C THR A 183 22.12 -2.92 -2.05
N LYS A 184 21.41 -3.27 -3.13
CA LYS A 184 20.23 -4.15 -3.06
C LYS A 184 20.74 -5.50 -2.51
N GLU A 185 20.79 -5.63 -1.19
CA GLU A 185 21.08 -6.91 -0.55
C GLU A 185 19.82 -7.76 -0.65
N GLU A 186 19.93 -8.86 -1.39
CA GLU A 186 18.90 -9.89 -1.46
C GLU A 186 18.64 -10.43 -0.06
N ILE A 187 17.49 -10.06 0.52
CA ILE A 187 17.03 -10.59 1.81
C ILE A 187 16.72 -12.08 1.62
N GLN A 188 17.60 -12.94 2.13
CA GLN A 188 17.31 -14.36 2.27
C GLN A 188 16.24 -14.57 3.34
N LYS A 189 15.21 -15.33 2.95
CA LYS A 189 14.00 -15.64 3.72
C LYS A 189 14.30 -16.51 4.93
N ASP A 190 14.14 -15.96 6.13
CA ASP A 190 13.83 -16.78 7.30
C ASP A 190 12.34 -17.15 7.29
N LYS A 191 12.07 -18.45 7.14
CA LYS A 191 10.74 -19.05 7.24
C LYS A 191 10.29 -19.03 8.70
N SER A 192 9.59 -17.99 9.13
CA SER A 192 8.75 -18.07 10.32
C SER A 192 7.36 -17.45 10.05
N ASN A 193 6.38 -18.33 9.91
CA ASN A 193 4.96 -18.11 9.66
C ASN A 193 4.58 -17.37 8.36
N ALA A 194 3.45 -17.81 7.82
CA ALA A 194 2.93 -17.51 6.51
C ALA A 194 2.33 -16.09 6.41
N LEU A 195 3.16 -15.12 5.99
CA LEU A 195 2.72 -13.75 5.75
C LEU A 195 1.79 -13.67 4.52
N THR A 196 0.55 -13.25 4.75
CA THR A 196 -0.45 -12.96 3.71
C THR A 196 -0.66 -11.46 3.70
N ALA A 197 -0.10 -10.74 2.73
CA ALA A 197 -0.42 -9.31 2.65
C ALA A 197 -1.75 -9.12 1.94
N LEU A 198 -2.66 -8.47 2.63
CA LEU A 198 -3.86 -7.95 2.05
C LEU A 198 -3.52 -6.60 1.42
N SER A 199 -3.16 -6.57 0.13
CA SER A 199 -3.05 -5.29 -0.60
C SER A 199 -4.46 -4.71 -0.80
N LEU A 200 -4.93 -4.01 0.23
CA LEU A 200 -6.27 -3.45 0.31
C LEU A 200 -6.29 -1.96 0.00
N ARG A 201 -5.65 -1.46 -1.04
CA ARG A 201 -5.73 0.00 -1.31
C ARG A 201 -7.05 0.47 -1.93
N SER A 202 -8.11 -0.36 -1.99
CA SER A 202 -9.44 0.06 -2.48
C SER A 202 -10.46 0.39 -1.39
N TYR A 203 -10.05 1.19 -0.43
CA TYR A 203 -10.99 1.81 0.48
C TYR A 203 -11.55 3.09 -0.15
N SER A 204 -12.73 3.00 -0.77
CA SER A 204 -13.66 4.12 -0.65
C SER A 204 -14.35 4.00 0.71
N HIS A 205 -14.76 5.11 1.35
CA HIS A 205 -15.53 5.08 2.61
C HIS A 205 -16.75 4.11 2.55
N ARG A 206 -17.26 3.81 1.34
CA ARG A 206 -18.38 2.88 1.12
C ARG A 206 -18.04 1.41 1.33
N ASN A 207 -16.76 1.01 1.24
CA ASN A 207 -16.36 -0.39 1.30
C ASN A 207 -15.67 -0.77 2.61
N LYS A 208 -15.38 0.21 3.50
CA LYS A 208 -14.67 0.01 4.77
C LYS A 208 -15.27 -1.12 5.61
N GLU A 209 -16.59 -1.12 5.78
CA GLU A 209 -17.31 -2.15 6.55
C GLU A 209 -17.13 -3.56 6.01
N PHE A 210 -17.06 -3.72 4.68
CA PHE A 210 -16.87 -5.03 4.07
C PHE A 210 -15.44 -5.52 4.26
N CYS A 211 -14.45 -4.64 4.12
CA CYS A 211 -13.06 -4.98 4.39
C CYS A 211 -12.89 -5.46 5.84
N VAL A 212 -13.51 -4.79 6.82
CA VAL A 212 -13.49 -5.23 8.22
C VAL A 212 -13.99 -6.67 8.35
N LYS A 213 -15.06 -7.05 7.65
CA LYS A 213 -15.57 -8.44 7.66
C LYS A 213 -14.60 -9.44 7.04
N VAL A 214 -13.91 -9.05 5.97
CA VAL A 214 -12.85 -9.90 5.36
C VAL A 214 -11.68 -10.05 6.32
N LEU A 215 -11.31 -8.99 7.02
CA LEU A 215 -10.25 -9.01 8.04
C LEU A 215 -10.61 -9.87 9.24
N GLU A 216 -11.83 -9.74 9.76
CA GLU A 216 -12.36 -10.60 10.82
C GLU A 216 -12.31 -12.07 10.41
N LEU A 217 -12.78 -12.38 9.19
CA LEU A 217 -12.73 -13.74 8.63
C LEU A 217 -11.30 -14.27 8.58
N LEU A 218 -10.35 -13.52 8.03
CA LEU A 218 -8.96 -13.96 7.93
C LEU A 218 -8.29 -14.08 9.31
N SER A 219 -8.68 -13.24 10.26
CA SER A 219 -8.19 -13.27 11.64
C SER A 219 -8.65 -14.53 12.39
N THR A 220 -9.74 -15.19 11.97
CA THR A 220 -10.11 -16.52 12.50
C THR A 220 -9.08 -17.60 12.18
N ARG A 221 -8.16 -17.34 11.25
CA ARG A 221 -7.06 -18.22 10.84
C ARG A 221 -5.70 -17.56 11.09
N ASN A 222 -5.56 -16.91 12.24
CA ASN A 222 -4.32 -16.27 12.68
C ASN A 222 -3.15 -17.26 12.96
N ASP A 223 -3.45 -18.56 12.98
CA ASP A 223 -2.49 -19.67 12.95
C ASP A 223 -1.81 -19.82 11.58
N VAL A 224 -2.51 -19.41 10.51
CA VAL A 224 -2.04 -19.52 9.12
C VAL A 224 -1.63 -18.16 8.55
N PHE A 225 -2.30 -17.08 8.92
CA PHE A 225 -2.09 -15.78 8.26
C PHE A 225 -1.51 -14.73 9.21
N ASP A 226 -0.50 -14.00 8.72
CA ASP A 226 -0.19 -12.65 9.20
C ASP A 226 -0.64 -11.62 8.16
N ILE A 227 -1.62 -10.77 8.52
CA ILE A 227 -2.39 -9.93 7.59
C ILE A 227 -1.80 -8.53 7.53
N TRP A 228 -0.98 -8.22 6.54
CA TRP A 228 -0.59 -6.83 6.31
C TRP A 228 -1.72 -6.08 5.58
N ILE A 229 -2.05 -4.88 6.03
CA ILE A 229 -2.95 -3.95 5.35
C ILE A 229 -2.17 -2.66 5.22
N ASP A 230 -2.41 -1.94 4.12
CA ASP A 230 -2.02 -0.54 4.02
C ASP A 230 -2.53 0.21 5.28
N GLN A 231 -1.59 0.63 6.13
CA GLN A 231 -1.82 0.81 7.57
C GLN A 231 -2.99 1.75 7.84
N THR A 232 -3.83 1.33 8.78
CA THR A 232 -5.27 1.49 8.65
C THR A 232 -5.85 2.88 8.86
N HIS A 233 -5.03 3.93 9.08
CA HIS A 233 -5.44 5.33 9.14
C HIS A 233 -4.21 6.25 9.00
N CYS A 234 -3.71 6.50 7.78
CA CYS A 234 -2.58 7.41 7.51
C CYS A 234 -2.81 8.81 8.09
N GLN A 235 -2.31 9.05 9.30
CA GLN A 235 -2.17 10.38 9.88
C GLN A 235 -0.93 11.03 9.29
N SER A 236 -1.15 12.12 8.55
CA SER A 236 -0.21 13.09 7.98
C SER A 236 0.42 12.77 6.61
N VAL A 237 0.13 13.68 5.67
CA VAL A 237 0.84 14.09 4.45
C VAL A 237 1.77 13.06 3.79
N GLY A 238 1.18 12.32 2.84
CA GLY A 238 1.90 11.62 1.78
C GLY A 238 2.18 10.17 2.11
N ASP A 239 1.32 9.29 1.63
CA ASP A 239 1.52 7.84 1.63
C ASP A 239 2.87 7.54 0.94
N LEU A 240 3.87 7.08 1.70
CA LEU A 240 5.16 6.72 1.11
C LEU A 240 5.00 5.38 0.39
N TRP A 241 4.94 5.42 -0.95
CA TRP A 241 4.91 4.24 -1.83
C TRP A 241 5.86 3.11 -1.38
N GLU A 242 7.04 3.44 -0.85
CA GLU A 242 8.01 2.48 -0.32
C GLU A 242 7.39 1.56 0.73
N SER A 243 6.58 2.08 1.67
CA SER A 243 5.92 1.24 2.68
C SER A 243 4.89 0.27 2.07
N ILE A 244 4.25 0.67 0.98
CA ILE A 244 3.30 -0.21 0.26
C ILE A 244 4.07 -1.28 -0.49
N ALA A 245 5.15 -0.89 -1.18
CA ALA A 245 6.03 -1.81 -1.88
C ALA A 245 6.61 -2.85 -0.92
N ASP A 246 7.16 -2.42 0.23
CA ASP A 246 7.71 -3.30 1.26
C ASP A 246 6.67 -4.32 1.75
N GLY A 247 5.44 -3.87 2.04
CA GLY A 247 4.35 -4.75 2.46
C GLY A 247 3.98 -5.77 1.38
N MET A 248 4.00 -5.37 0.12
CA MET A 248 3.72 -6.24 -1.02
C MET A 248 4.87 -7.23 -1.31
N GLU A 249 6.12 -6.83 -1.13
CA GLU A 249 7.29 -7.69 -1.28
C GLU A 249 7.30 -8.83 -0.25
N GLN A 250 6.93 -8.52 1.00
CA GLN A 250 6.85 -9.49 2.10
C GLN A 250 5.63 -10.42 2.00
N ALA A 251 4.59 -10.01 1.26
CA ALA A 251 3.40 -10.80 1.00
C ALA A 251 3.67 -12.13 0.28
N GLN A 252 2.95 -13.19 0.63
CA GLN A 252 2.89 -14.39 -0.24
C GLN A 252 1.70 -14.35 -1.20
N ILE A 253 0.54 -13.98 -0.66
CA ILE A 253 -0.72 -13.80 -1.40
C ILE A 253 -1.14 -12.35 -1.29
N ILE A 254 -1.74 -11.82 -2.36
CA ILE A 254 -2.34 -10.50 -2.42
C ILE A 254 -3.85 -10.63 -2.67
N VAL A 255 -4.68 -10.11 -1.78
CA VAL A 255 -6.15 -10.08 -1.99
C VAL A 255 -6.55 -8.70 -2.50
N CYS A 256 -7.18 -8.65 -3.69
CA CYS A 256 -7.64 -7.40 -4.29
C CYS A 256 -9.15 -7.26 -4.12
N LEU A 257 -9.58 -6.27 -3.35
CA LEU A 257 -11.01 -5.93 -3.25
C LEU A 257 -11.41 -5.00 -4.40
N ILE A 258 -11.95 -5.58 -5.46
CA ILE A 258 -12.20 -4.91 -6.73
C ILE A 258 -13.56 -4.21 -6.70
N SER A 259 -13.52 -2.89 -6.82
CA SER A 259 -14.67 -2.03 -7.11
C SER A 259 -14.40 -1.21 -8.37
N LYS A 260 -15.38 -0.50 -8.93
CA LYS A 260 -15.15 0.47 -10.00
C LYS A 260 -14.17 1.56 -9.58
N HIS A 261 -14.15 1.92 -8.30
CA HIS A 261 -13.12 2.81 -7.76
C HIS A 261 -11.72 2.20 -7.80
N TYR A 262 -11.57 0.90 -7.50
CA TYR A 262 -10.30 0.19 -7.71
C TYR A 262 -9.88 0.28 -9.17
N TYR A 263 -10.80 -0.01 -10.07
CA TYR A 263 -10.56 -0.07 -11.50
C TYR A 263 -10.18 1.29 -12.12
N GLU A 264 -10.77 2.37 -11.62
CA GLU A 264 -10.52 3.76 -12.05
C GLU A 264 -9.36 4.44 -11.30
N SER A 265 -8.78 3.77 -10.29
CA SER A 265 -7.67 4.30 -9.50
C SER A 265 -6.33 3.96 -10.13
N LYS A 266 -5.52 4.99 -10.33
CA LYS A 266 -4.19 4.84 -10.90
C LYS A 266 -3.21 4.18 -9.94
N SER A 267 -3.29 4.54 -8.67
CA SER A 267 -2.52 3.91 -7.60
C SER A 267 -2.82 2.42 -7.50
N CYS A 268 -4.12 2.05 -7.53
CA CYS A 268 -4.53 0.65 -7.50
C CYS A 268 -4.03 -0.14 -8.72
N ARG A 269 -4.02 0.49 -9.91
CA ARG A 269 -3.41 -0.11 -11.10
C ARG A 269 -1.92 -0.34 -10.91
N GLN A 270 -1.18 0.63 -10.35
CA GLN A 270 0.26 0.47 -10.10
C GLN A 270 0.54 -0.67 -9.13
N GLU A 271 -0.19 -0.74 -8.02
CA GLU A 271 -0.05 -1.81 -7.02
C GLU A 271 -0.34 -3.16 -7.65
N PHE A 272 -1.44 -3.27 -8.40
CA PHE A 272 -1.79 -4.51 -9.07
C PHE A 272 -0.68 -4.95 -10.02
N GLN A 273 -0.18 -4.05 -10.88
CA GLN A 273 0.89 -4.37 -11.82
C GLN A 273 2.20 -4.69 -11.12
N TYR A 274 2.55 -3.97 -10.06
CA TYR A 274 3.73 -4.27 -9.26
C TYR A 274 3.62 -5.67 -8.62
N ALA A 275 2.45 -6.03 -8.08
CA ALA A 275 2.21 -7.38 -7.56
C ALA A 275 2.33 -8.46 -8.64
N THR A 276 1.71 -8.28 -9.81
CA THR A 276 1.61 -9.33 -10.83
C THR A 276 2.81 -9.38 -11.78
N ASP A 277 3.20 -8.22 -12.30
CA ASP A 277 4.14 -8.10 -13.42
C ASP A 277 5.58 -7.98 -12.89
N THR A 278 5.80 -7.43 -11.68
CA THR A 278 7.13 -7.30 -11.07
C THR A 278 7.41 -8.37 -10.02
N LEU A 279 6.53 -8.51 -9.04
CA LEU A 279 6.73 -9.42 -7.90
C LEU A 279 6.20 -10.83 -8.13
N HIS A 280 5.43 -11.05 -9.21
CA HIS A 280 4.81 -12.33 -9.56
C HIS A 280 4.03 -12.98 -8.40
N LYS A 281 3.37 -12.16 -7.59
CA LYS A 281 2.56 -12.62 -6.44
C LYS A 281 1.26 -13.25 -6.93
N SER A 282 0.77 -14.23 -6.18
CA SER A 282 -0.56 -14.80 -6.42
C SER A 282 -1.64 -13.83 -5.95
N ILE A 283 -2.57 -13.52 -6.85
CA ILE A 283 -3.67 -12.58 -6.59
C ILE A 283 -4.98 -13.33 -6.35
N VAL A 284 -5.74 -12.92 -5.34
CA VAL A 284 -7.13 -13.35 -5.10
C VAL A 284 -8.08 -12.17 -5.28
N PRO A 285 -8.78 -12.07 -6.42
CA PRO A 285 -9.72 -10.99 -6.68
C PRO A 285 -11.08 -11.23 -5.99
N ALA A 286 -11.58 -10.22 -5.27
CA ALA A 286 -12.91 -10.20 -4.67
C ALA A 286 -13.68 -8.96 -5.15
N PHE A 287 -14.68 -9.16 -6.01
CA PHE A 287 -15.53 -8.11 -6.54
C PHE A 287 -16.55 -7.64 -5.50
N LEU A 288 -16.58 -6.33 -5.27
CA LEU A 288 -17.47 -5.68 -4.31
C LEU A 288 -18.77 -5.16 -4.92
N GLU A 289 -18.84 -5.13 -6.24
CA GLU A 289 -19.98 -4.62 -6.99
C GLU A 289 -20.08 -5.34 -8.33
N ASP A 290 -21.26 -5.22 -8.93
CA ASP A 290 -21.56 -5.87 -10.20
C ASP A 290 -21.07 -4.99 -11.37
N PHE A 291 -19.79 -5.13 -11.70
CA PHE A 291 -19.24 -4.59 -12.93
C PHE A 291 -18.25 -5.57 -13.55
N GLU A 292 -18.14 -5.51 -14.87
CA GLU A 292 -17.19 -6.34 -15.60
C GLU A 292 -15.96 -5.50 -15.96
N PRO A 293 -14.80 -5.73 -15.33
CA PRO A 293 -13.62 -4.95 -15.63
C PRO A 293 -13.10 -5.33 -17.01
N ARG A 294 -12.74 -4.32 -17.79
CA ARG A 294 -12.20 -4.47 -19.15
C ARG A 294 -10.78 -3.90 -19.20
N SER A 295 -10.14 -3.95 -20.36
CA SER A 295 -8.81 -3.33 -20.57
C SER A 295 -7.77 -3.95 -19.62
N TRP A 296 -6.98 -3.11 -18.93
CA TRP A 296 -5.85 -3.50 -18.08
C TRP A 296 -6.21 -4.61 -17.08
N LEU A 297 -7.33 -4.45 -16.35
CA LEU A 297 -7.71 -5.40 -15.32
C LEU A 297 -8.33 -6.67 -15.93
N GLY A 298 -9.20 -6.53 -16.93
CA GLY A 298 -9.88 -7.66 -17.57
C GLY A 298 -8.92 -8.67 -18.21
N ILE A 299 -7.85 -8.19 -18.84
CA ILE A 299 -6.81 -9.06 -19.42
C ILE A 299 -6.03 -9.79 -18.32
N ARG A 300 -5.70 -9.09 -17.23
CA ARG A 300 -4.87 -9.63 -16.14
C ARG A 300 -5.60 -10.60 -15.22
N ILE A 301 -6.91 -10.45 -15.05
CA ILE A 301 -7.70 -11.40 -14.24
C ILE A 301 -8.29 -12.55 -15.05
N SER A 302 -8.05 -12.59 -16.37
CA SER A 302 -8.53 -13.67 -17.23
C SER A 302 -7.95 -15.00 -16.76
N GLY A 303 -8.82 -15.96 -16.41
CA GLY A 303 -8.40 -17.26 -15.88
C GLY A 303 -8.08 -17.28 -14.39
N VAL A 304 -8.11 -16.14 -13.70
CA VAL A 304 -7.97 -16.07 -12.23
C VAL A 304 -9.33 -16.31 -11.58
N LYS A 305 -9.40 -17.21 -10.60
CA LYS A 305 -10.62 -17.46 -9.82
C LYS A 305 -10.93 -16.23 -8.97
N TYR A 306 -12.11 -15.64 -9.14
CA TYR A 306 -12.58 -14.51 -8.35
C TYR A 306 -13.89 -14.80 -7.64
N ILE A 307 -14.13 -14.10 -6.53
CA ILE A 307 -15.37 -14.17 -5.76
C ILE A 307 -16.15 -12.86 -5.99
N ARG A 308 -17.46 -12.92 -6.23
CA ARG A 308 -18.30 -11.72 -6.42
C ARG A 308 -19.32 -11.57 -5.30
N PHE A 309 -19.21 -10.48 -4.55
CA PHE A 309 -20.16 -10.11 -3.49
C PHE A 309 -21.23 -9.16 -4.07
N ARG A 310 -22.50 -9.51 -3.87
CA ARG A 310 -23.65 -8.69 -4.31
C ARG A 310 -24.22 -7.82 -3.19
N ASN A 311 -24.05 -8.25 -1.94
CA ASN A 311 -24.50 -7.53 -0.74
C ASN A 311 -23.32 -7.44 0.23
N LEU A 312 -22.78 -6.23 0.39
CA LEU A 312 -21.63 -5.96 1.26
C LEU A 312 -22.03 -5.81 2.74
N ALA A 313 -23.26 -5.37 3.00
CA ALA A 313 -23.79 -5.21 4.35
C ALA A 313 -24.06 -6.57 5.00
N GLN A 314 -24.54 -7.54 4.24
CA GLN A 314 -24.75 -8.91 4.67
C GLN A 314 -24.20 -9.87 3.61
N PRO A 315 -22.87 -10.07 3.60
CA PRO A 315 -22.27 -10.98 2.64
C PRO A 315 -22.69 -12.41 2.92
N ASP A 316 -22.93 -13.16 1.85
CA ASP A 316 -23.27 -14.58 1.92
C ASP A 316 -22.14 -15.35 2.61
N LYS A 317 -22.49 -16.10 3.67
CA LYS A 317 -21.53 -16.91 4.44
C LYS A 317 -20.82 -17.92 3.55
N ALA A 318 -21.51 -18.50 2.56
CA ALA A 318 -20.89 -19.43 1.62
C ALA A 318 -19.82 -18.74 0.77
N LYS A 319 -20.07 -17.50 0.31
CA LYS A 319 -19.08 -16.72 -0.45
C LYS A 319 -17.90 -16.25 0.38
N MET A 320 -18.13 -15.94 1.66
CA MET A 320 -17.05 -15.65 2.61
C MET A 320 -16.17 -16.90 2.81
N ALA A 321 -16.77 -18.07 2.98
CA ALA A 321 -16.03 -19.33 3.04
C ALA A 321 -15.27 -19.61 1.73
N ASP A 322 -15.89 -19.42 0.57
CA ASP A 322 -15.24 -19.57 -0.75
C ASP A 322 -14.03 -18.64 -0.91
N LEU A 323 -14.11 -17.41 -0.38
CA LEU A 323 -12.99 -16.47 -0.37
C LEU A 323 -11.84 -17.01 0.49
N LEU A 324 -12.13 -17.45 1.72
CA LEU A 324 -11.13 -18.03 2.61
C LEU A 324 -10.46 -19.26 2.00
N ASP A 325 -11.25 -20.18 1.44
CA ASP A 325 -10.76 -21.40 0.79
C ASP A 325 -9.89 -21.07 -0.43
N THR A 326 -10.26 -20.04 -1.20
CA THR A 326 -9.46 -19.59 -2.35
C THR A 326 -8.13 -18.98 -1.90
N ILE A 327 -8.11 -18.23 -0.80
CA ILE A 327 -6.87 -17.69 -0.22
C ILE A 327 -5.98 -18.82 0.29
N LEU A 328 -6.54 -19.78 1.05
CA LEU A 328 -5.81 -20.94 1.56
C LEU A 328 -5.24 -21.82 0.43
N ALA A 329 -6.02 -22.06 -0.63
CA ALA A 329 -5.57 -22.82 -1.78
C ALA A 329 -4.43 -22.11 -2.53
N SER A 330 -4.56 -20.79 -2.72
CA SER A 330 -3.50 -19.98 -3.35
C SER A 330 -2.23 -19.99 -2.50
N PHE A 331 -2.39 -19.90 -1.19
CA PHE A 331 -1.31 -19.98 -0.22
C PHE A 331 -0.55 -21.31 -0.31
N ALA A 332 -1.28 -22.44 -0.29
CA ALA A 332 -0.70 -23.78 -0.42
C ALA A 332 0.04 -23.96 -1.75
N ALA A 333 -0.53 -23.47 -2.86
CA ALA A 333 0.12 -23.51 -4.17
C ALA A 333 1.44 -22.72 -4.18
N SER A 334 1.47 -21.52 -3.59
CA SER A 334 2.67 -20.68 -3.50
C SER A 334 3.80 -21.26 -2.64
N SER A 335 3.45 -22.13 -1.68
CA SER A 335 4.43 -22.83 -0.82
C SER A 335 5.02 -24.09 -1.47
N SER A 336 4.33 -24.66 -2.47
CA SER A 336 4.69 -25.93 -3.11
C SER A 336 5.70 -25.80 -4.26
N SER A 337 6.07 -24.59 -4.66
CA SER A 337 7.05 -24.31 -5.74
C SER A 337 8.52 -24.38 -5.31
N SER A 338 8.86 -25.08 -4.20
CA SER A 338 10.24 -25.42 -3.82
C SER A 338 10.43 -26.95 -3.88
N PRO A 339 11.37 -27.50 -4.67
CA PRO A 339 11.42 -28.94 -5.00
C PRO A 339 11.78 -29.91 -3.86
N GLU A 340 12.00 -29.47 -2.62
CA GLU A 340 12.60 -30.33 -1.58
C GLU A 340 11.66 -30.78 -0.44
N VAL A 341 10.37 -30.39 -0.43
CA VAL A 341 9.50 -30.70 0.72
C VAL A 341 8.69 -32.00 0.55
N LEU A 342 8.68 -32.61 -0.63
CA LEU A 342 7.93 -33.86 -0.89
C LEU A 342 8.53 -35.12 -0.23
N SER A 343 9.72 -35.05 0.37
CA SER A 343 10.33 -36.17 1.11
C SER A 343 10.09 -36.12 2.63
N ALA A 344 9.62 -34.99 3.19
CA ALA A 344 9.55 -34.79 4.63
C ALA A 344 8.23 -35.23 5.30
N VAL A 345 7.23 -35.69 4.55
CA VAL A 345 5.91 -36.07 5.10
C VAL A 345 5.76 -37.58 5.35
N GLN A 346 6.74 -38.42 5.01
CA GLN A 346 6.57 -39.89 5.13
C GLN A 346 7.37 -40.63 6.20
N HIS A 347 8.28 -40.00 6.97
CA HIS A 347 8.93 -40.73 8.07
C HIS A 347 9.08 -39.91 9.36
N SER A 348 7.97 -39.83 10.11
CA SER A 348 8.03 -39.75 11.57
C SER A 348 8.16 -41.18 12.11
N SER A 349 9.34 -41.54 12.64
CA SER A 349 9.54 -42.46 13.79
C SER A 349 11.01 -42.87 13.94
N LYS A 350 11.70 -42.30 14.94
CA LYS A 350 12.62 -42.94 15.92
C LYS A 350 13.90 -42.15 16.22
N GLN A 351 14.01 -41.84 17.52
CA GLN A 351 15.18 -41.81 18.40
C GLN A 351 16.21 -40.65 18.33
N HIS A 352 16.44 -40.11 19.53
CA HIS A 352 17.53 -39.23 19.97
C HIS A 352 18.91 -39.68 19.52
N GLN A 353 19.74 -38.72 19.08
CA GLN A 353 21.07 -38.51 19.66
C GLN A 353 21.59 -37.09 19.39
N SER A 354 22.18 -36.54 20.44
CA SER A 354 22.87 -35.25 20.58
C SER A 354 24.10 -35.10 19.69
N TYR A 355 24.26 -33.94 19.05
CA TYR A 355 25.56 -33.40 18.62
C TYR A 355 25.45 -31.88 18.42
N GLU A 356 26.20 -31.10 19.21
CA GLU A 356 26.53 -29.70 18.93
C GLU A 356 27.59 -29.62 17.83
N PRO A 357 27.49 -28.65 16.91
CA PRO A 357 28.66 -28.10 16.26
C PRO A 357 28.86 -26.63 16.64
N GLU A 358 30.08 -26.31 17.06
CA GLU A 358 30.60 -24.95 17.23
C GLU A 358 30.36 -24.10 15.97
N ILE A 359 29.74 -22.93 16.12
CA ILE A 359 29.59 -21.95 15.03
C ILE A 359 30.54 -20.78 15.31
N THR A 360 31.54 -20.67 14.45
CA THR A 360 32.39 -19.49 14.27
C THR A 360 31.57 -18.30 13.75
N HIS A 361 31.68 -17.16 14.44
CA HIS A 361 31.23 -15.84 14.01
C HIS A 361 31.69 -15.53 12.58
N ASP A 362 30.80 -15.07 11.68
CA ASP A 362 30.58 -13.62 11.43
C ASP A 362 29.74 -13.36 10.16
N LYS A 363 29.07 -12.18 10.13
CA LYS A 363 28.36 -11.50 9.00
C LYS A 363 26.82 -11.63 8.84
N ASN A 364 26.07 -11.29 9.89
CA ASN A 364 24.61 -11.00 9.85
C ASN A 364 24.25 -9.54 10.28
N SER A 365 25.21 -8.61 10.30
CA SER A 365 25.13 -7.45 11.21
C SER A 365 24.14 -6.32 10.89
N THR A 366 23.42 -6.31 9.77
CA THR A 366 22.63 -5.11 9.37
C THR A 366 21.10 -5.26 9.52
N ILE A 367 20.56 -6.48 9.57
CA ILE A 367 19.16 -6.74 9.98
C ILE A 367 19.09 -7.09 11.47
N ASP A 368 20.08 -7.83 11.99
CA ASP A 368 20.21 -8.06 13.43
C ASP A 368 20.51 -6.76 14.21
N SER A 369 21.01 -5.70 13.56
CA SER A 369 21.21 -4.41 14.23
C SER A 369 19.93 -3.66 14.62
N LEU A 370 18.78 -4.01 14.02
CA LEU A 370 17.47 -3.48 14.43
C LEU A 370 16.83 -4.30 15.57
N ARG A 371 17.41 -5.45 15.88
CA ARG A 371 16.90 -6.40 16.87
C ARG A 371 17.80 -6.32 18.10
N LEU A 372 17.29 -5.73 19.18
CA LEU A 372 17.91 -5.95 20.48
C LEU A 372 17.87 -7.44 20.81
N PRO A 373 19.00 -8.02 21.25
CA PRO A 373 19.00 -9.36 21.80
C PRO A 373 17.94 -9.49 22.89
N ASN A 374 17.22 -10.62 22.88
CA ASN A 374 16.12 -10.89 23.79
C ASN A 374 16.49 -10.82 25.28
N GLU A 375 17.78 -10.73 25.62
CA GLU A 375 18.32 -10.65 26.97
C GLU A 375 18.58 -9.19 27.44
N GLN A 376 18.38 -8.19 26.58
CA GLN A 376 18.71 -6.77 26.82
C GLN A 376 17.50 -5.82 26.81
N TRP A 377 16.27 -6.35 26.71
CA TRP A 377 15.05 -5.54 26.68
C TRP A 377 14.80 -4.75 27.96
N SER A 378 15.33 -5.20 29.09
CA SER A 378 15.31 -4.47 30.34
C SER A 378 15.98 -3.09 30.27
N THR A 379 16.88 -2.88 29.30
CA THR A 379 17.61 -1.63 29.07
C THR A 379 17.28 -0.97 27.72
N ALA A 380 16.25 -1.43 27.01
CA ALA A 380 15.90 -0.91 25.69
C ALA A 380 15.54 0.58 25.73
N THR A 381 16.05 1.33 24.75
CA THR A 381 15.76 2.76 24.56
C THR A 381 14.44 3.01 23.84
N ILE A 382 14.03 4.27 23.70
CA ILE A 382 12.83 4.63 22.94
C ILE A 382 12.98 4.28 21.45
N ASP A 383 14.18 4.46 20.89
CA ASP A 383 14.44 4.16 19.47
C ASP A 383 14.39 2.65 19.19
N ASP A 384 14.88 1.86 20.13
CA ASP A 384 14.78 0.41 20.12
C ASP A 384 13.33 -0.10 20.14
N ILE A 385 12.50 0.49 21.02
CA ILE A 385 11.07 0.21 21.06
C ILE A 385 10.43 0.61 19.73
N ASN A 386 10.74 1.80 19.21
CA ASN A 386 10.22 2.25 17.92
C ASN A 386 10.57 1.30 16.78
N ASN A 387 11.82 0.85 16.71
CA ASN A 387 12.31 -0.11 15.72
C ASN A 387 11.63 -1.46 15.84
N TRP A 388 11.34 -1.92 17.06
CA TRP A 388 10.59 -3.16 17.27
C TRP A 388 9.14 -3.07 16.78
N PHE A 389 8.46 -1.95 17.01
CA PHE A 389 7.11 -1.74 16.47
C PHE A 389 7.10 -1.76 14.95
N ILE A 390 8.13 -1.19 14.32
CA ILE A 390 8.32 -1.21 12.86
C ILE A 390 8.58 -2.65 12.38
N TYR A 391 9.52 -3.36 13.03
CA TYR A 391 9.89 -4.74 12.71
C TYR A 391 8.70 -5.70 12.83
N HIS A 392 7.83 -5.51 13.81
CA HIS A 392 6.63 -6.33 14.01
C HIS A 392 5.40 -5.83 13.25
N HIS A 393 5.55 -4.81 12.38
CA HIS A 393 4.46 -4.24 11.58
C HIS A 393 3.24 -3.79 12.41
N ILE A 394 3.48 -3.23 13.59
CA ILE A 394 2.42 -2.71 14.47
C ILE A 394 2.22 -1.22 14.19
N SER A 395 0.97 -0.78 14.12
CA SER A 395 0.65 0.61 13.76
C SER A 395 1.23 1.62 14.74
N SER A 396 1.68 2.76 14.22
CA SER A 396 2.18 3.86 15.05
C SER A 396 1.12 4.41 16.00
N GLN A 397 -0.17 4.23 15.70
CA GLN A 397 -1.27 4.61 16.59
C GLN A 397 -1.32 3.77 17.85
N ILE A 398 -1.18 2.44 17.73
CA ILE A 398 -1.04 1.55 18.90
C ILE A 398 0.22 1.97 19.66
N ARG A 399 1.36 2.12 18.99
CA ARG A 399 2.62 2.56 19.63
C ARG A 399 2.45 3.86 20.44
N ASN A 400 1.85 4.88 19.82
CA ASN A 400 1.65 6.20 20.40
C ASN A 400 0.55 6.22 21.48
N LEU A 401 -0.32 5.22 21.53
CA LEU A 401 -1.31 5.06 22.59
C LEU A 401 -0.64 4.72 23.91
N TYR A 402 0.33 3.80 23.89
CA TYR A 402 1.00 3.32 25.10
C TYR A 402 2.15 4.19 25.58
N ASN A 403 2.82 4.90 24.66
CA ASN A 403 3.90 5.83 24.98
C ASN A 403 4.97 5.21 25.93
N PHE A 404 5.41 3.98 25.63
CA PHE A 404 6.43 3.28 26.40
C PHE A 404 7.69 4.14 26.52
N GLN A 405 8.16 4.36 27.75
CA GLN A 405 9.36 5.16 28.01
C GLN A 405 10.60 4.26 28.11
N THR A 406 10.42 3.02 28.54
CA THR A 406 11.49 2.03 28.75
C THR A 406 11.04 0.64 28.30
N GLY A 407 12.01 -0.23 27.99
CA GLY A 407 11.70 -1.63 27.68
C GLY A 407 11.12 -2.41 28.88
N GLN A 408 11.37 -1.97 30.11
CA GLN A 408 10.70 -2.51 31.31
C GLN A 408 9.20 -2.23 31.30
N ASP A 409 8.78 -1.03 30.89
CA ASP A 409 7.36 -0.71 30.75
C ASP A 409 6.69 -1.64 29.75
N MET A 410 7.39 -1.94 28.66
CA MET A 410 6.93 -2.83 27.62
C MET A 410 6.83 -4.29 28.11
N LEU A 411 7.83 -4.80 28.85
CA LEU A 411 7.80 -6.15 29.43
C LEU A 411 6.71 -6.31 30.50
N HIS A 412 6.56 -5.31 31.39
CA HIS A 412 5.50 -5.31 32.39
C HIS A 412 4.12 -5.30 31.72
N TYR A 413 3.98 -4.49 30.67
CA TYR A 413 2.77 -4.43 29.90
C TYR A 413 2.46 -5.75 29.17
N ALA A 414 3.47 -6.42 28.60
CA ALA A 414 3.29 -7.75 28.02
C ALA A 414 2.75 -8.76 29.05
N GLN A 415 3.24 -8.73 30.29
CA GLN A 415 2.73 -9.60 31.37
C GLN A 415 1.26 -9.30 31.66
N MET A 416 0.90 -8.03 31.83
CA MET A 416 -0.49 -7.62 32.08
C MET A 416 -1.43 -8.03 30.93
N LEU A 417 -0.96 -7.96 29.69
CA LEU A 417 -1.75 -8.31 28.51
C LEU A 417 -2.04 -9.82 28.43
N VAL A 418 -1.11 -10.66 28.90
CA VAL A 418 -1.27 -12.13 28.96
C VAL A 418 -2.26 -12.53 30.06
N ASP A 419 -2.29 -11.80 31.18
CA ASP A 419 -3.12 -12.15 32.34
C ASP A 419 -4.62 -11.83 32.14
N ASP A 420 -4.98 -10.73 31.45
CA ASP A 420 -6.39 -10.35 31.22
C ASP A 420 -6.62 -9.65 29.86
N TYR A 421 -6.50 -10.43 28.79
CA TYR A 421 -6.63 -9.96 27.40
C TYR A 421 -7.95 -9.23 27.10
N GLU A 422 -9.09 -9.77 27.54
CA GLU A 422 -10.40 -9.27 27.12
C GLU A 422 -10.73 -7.94 27.79
N GLN A 423 -10.36 -7.79 29.07
CA GLN A 423 -10.47 -6.49 29.74
C GLN A 423 -9.52 -5.46 29.13
N GLN A 424 -8.27 -5.85 28.83
CA GLN A 424 -7.30 -4.98 28.18
C GLN A 424 -7.82 -4.48 26.83
N PHE A 425 -8.26 -5.37 25.94
CA PHE A 425 -8.80 -4.98 24.63
C PHE A 425 -9.93 -3.93 24.72
N GLN A 426 -10.83 -4.08 25.71
CA GLN A 426 -11.92 -3.13 25.94
C GLN A 426 -11.43 -1.76 26.42
N ILE A 427 -10.41 -1.74 27.29
CA ILE A 427 -9.78 -0.49 27.75
C ILE A 427 -9.11 0.22 26.57
N TYR A 428 -8.37 -0.51 25.73
CA TYR A 428 -7.68 0.07 24.57
C TYR A 428 -8.61 0.54 23.49
N SER A 429 -9.64 -0.24 23.17
CA SER A 429 -10.63 0.17 22.18
C SER A 429 -11.29 1.49 22.57
N LYS A 430 -11.53 1.72 23.87
CA LYS A 430 -12.06 2.99 24.38
C LYS A 430 -11.04 4.13 24.33
N ALA A 431 -9.80 3.88 24.76
CA ALA A 431 -8.74 4.90 24.76
C ALA A 431 -8.36 5.32 23.33
N PHE A 432 -8.31 4.35 22.42
CA PHE A 432 -8.06 4.54 20.99
C PHE A 432 -9.13 5.45 20.38
N ARG A 433 -10.42 5.09 20.50
CA ARG A 433 -11.55 5.91 20.00
C ARG A 433 -11.47 7.37 20.46
N LYS A 434 -11.11 7.59 21.73
CA LYS A 434 -10.99 8.94 22.29
C LYS A 434 -9.84 9.75 21.69
N LYS A 435 -8.73 9.11 21.30
CA LYS A 435 -7.50 9.76 20.81
C LYS A 435 -7.50 9.94 19.28
N THR A 436 -8.23 9.10 18.55
CA THR A 436 -8.27 9.08 17.08
C THR A 436 -9.54 9.68 16.48
N ASN A 437 -10.33 10.43 17.25
CA ASN A 437 -11.55 11.10 16.78
C ASN A 437 -12.63 10.09 16.33
N ASP A 438 -12.92 9.11 17.21
CA ASP A 438 -13.90 8.03 17.06
C ASP A 438 -13.57 6.92 16.03
N ASP A 439 -12.32 6.81 15.57
CA ASP A 439 -11.89 5.63 14.81
C ASP A 439 -11.87 4.37 15.69
N GLU A 440 -12.30 3.23 15.14
CA GLU A 440 -12.31 1.94 15.84
C GLU A 440 -10.96 1.22 15.66
N LEU A 441 -10.40 0.73 16.76
CA LEU A 441 -9.23 -0.16 16.75
C LEU A 441 -9.65 -1.48 16.10
N LEU A 442 -8.97 -1.88 15.04
CA LEU A 442 -9.33 -3.10 14.33
C LEU A 442 -8.84 -4.32 15.13
N PRO A 443 -9.66 -5.38 15.29
CA PRO A 443 -9.32 -6.54 16.12
C PRO A 443 -7.99 -7.19 15.75
N HIS A 444 -7.66 -7.26 14.45
CA HIS A 444 -6.44 -7.89 13.95
C HIS A 444 -5.17 -7.07 14.27
N GLU A 445 -5.26 -5.74 14.32
CA GLU A 445 -4.11 -4.89 14.71
C GLU A 445 -3.75 -5.15 16.18
N PHE A 446 -4.77 -5.30 17.02
CA PHE A 446 -4.57 -5.66 18.42
C PHE A 446 -4.10 -7.10 18.59
N ASP A 447 -4.60 -8.06 17.79
CA ASP A 447 -4.14 -9.45 17.83
C ASP A 447 -2.68 -9.60 17.37
N ARG A 448 -2.25 -8.84 16.35
CA ARG A 448 -0.83 -8.74 15.98
C ARG A 448 0.01 -8.19 17.13
N PHE A 449 -0.43 -7.07 17.72
CA PHE A 449 0.27 -6.47 18.86
C PHE A 449 0.39 -7.47 20.01
N LYS A 450 -0.69 -8.16 20.36
CA LYS A 450 -0.72 -9.22 21.37
C LYS A 450 0.31 -10.31 21.08
N ARG A 451 0.30 -10.91 19.88
CA ARG A 451 1.25 -11.98 19.52
C ARG A 451 2.70 -11.53 19.62
N ALA A 452 2.98 -10.30 19.22
CA ALA A 452 4.31 -9.72 19.34
C ALA A 452 4.74 -9.57 20.81
N MET A 453 3.84 -9.09 21.68
CA MET A 453 4.09 -8.98 23.13
C MET A 453 4.24 -10.35 23.81
N GLU A 454 3.45 -11.35 23.43
CA GLU A 454 3.58 -12.73 23.92
C GLU A 454 4.93 -13.34 23.54
N LYS A 455 5.36 -13.13 22.29
CA LYS A 455 6.67 -13.57 21.82
C LYS A 455 7.79 -12.85 22.58
N LEU A 456 7.68 -11.54 22.76
CA LEU A 456 8.63 -10.74 23.54
C LEU A 456 8.78 -11.30 24.96
N LEU A 457 7.66 -11.62 25.62
CA LEU A 457 7.67 -12.15 26.98
C LEU A 457 8.29 -13.56 27.05
N LYS A 458 7.91 -14.44 26.12
CA LYS A 458 8.47 -15.81 26.04
C LYS A 458 9.98 -15.78 25.87
N ASP A 459 10.46 -14.91 25.00
CA ASP A 459 11.86 -14.76 24.67
C ASP A 459 12.69 -14.15 25.84
N ASN A 460 12.05 -13.34 26.70
CA ASN A 460 12.68 -12.70 27.87
C ASN A 460 12.51 -13.47 29.20
N THR A 461 11.61 -14.46 29.25
CA THR A 461 11.42 -15.30 30.44
C THR A 461 12.35 -16.51 30.46
N ILE A 462 12.83 -16.97 29.30
CA ILE A 462 13.81 -18.07 29.17
C ILE A 462 15.20 -17.67 29.71
N SER A 463 15.49 -16.38 29.83
CA SER A 463 16.77 -15.81 30.29
C SER A 463 16.79 -15.39 31.78
N LEU A 464 15.70 -15.60 32.53
CA LEU A 464 15.65 -15.34 33.97
C LEU A 464 15.93 -16.63 34.77
N PRO A 465 16.96 -16.67 35.65
CA PRO A 465 17.15 -17.78 36.57
C PRO A 465 15.90 -17.95 37.43
N SER A 466 15.50 -19.21 37.63
CA SER A 466 14.32 -19.68 38.35
C SER A 466 14.35 -19.39 39.86
N SER A 467 14.47 -18.13 40.25
CA SER A 467 14.46 -17.71 41.65
C SER A 467 13.75 -16.36 41.87
N MET A 468 12.60 -16.12 41.23
CA MET A 468 11.61 -15.14 41.73
C MET A 468 10.18 -15.56 41.37
N SER A 469 9.82 -16.80 41.73
CA SER A 469 8.43 -17.18 41.92
C SER A 469 8.19 -17.27 43.42
N THR A 470 7.67 -16.20 44.03
CA THR A 470 6.70 -16.28 45.14
C THR A 470 6.32 -14.88 45.62
N LYS A 471 5.06 -14.51 45.39
CA LYS A 471 4.08 -13.96 46.37
C LYS A 471 3.20 -12.92 45.70
N TYR A 472 2.02 -13.35 45.28
CA TYR A 472 0.81 -12.56 45.46
C TYR A 472 -0.31 -13.51 45.87
N GLU A 473 -0.52 -13.63 47.18
CA GLU A 473 -1.72 -14.22 47.77
C GLU A 473 -2.91 -13.28 47.53
N ARG A 474 -4.05 -13.89 47.18
CA ARG A 474 -5.37 -13.26 47.14
C ARG A 474 -5.66 -12.53 48.45
N VAL A 475 -6.04 -11.26 48.36
CA VAL A 475 -6.85 -10.61 49.40
C VAL A 475 -8.18 -10.20 48.80
N SER A 476 -9.20 -10.97 49.13
CA SER A 476 -10.62 -10.67 48.90
C SER A 476 -11.12 -9.67 49.95
N THR A 477 -11.83 -8.65 49.47
CA THR A 477 -12.95 -7.93 50.12
C THR A 477 -12.74 -7.32 51.51
N LYS A 478 -12.67 -5.98 51.57
CA LYS A 478 -13.54 -5.12 52.40
C LYS A 478 -13.26 -3.63 52.13
N ASN A 479 -14.29 -2.89 51.70
CA ASN A 479 -14.42 -1.45 51.91
C ASN A 479 -14.72 -1.20 53.41
N PRO A 480 -14.32 -0.06 54.04
CA PRO A 480 -14.73 1.27 53.57
C PRO A 480 -13.76 2.46 53.79
N ALA A 481 -14.05 3.54 53.05
CA ALA A 481 -13.94 4.97 53.39
C ALA A 481 -12.57 5.67 53.58
N THR A 482 -12.39 6.67 52.71
CA THR A 482 -11.71 7.97 52.91
C THR A 482 -10.21 7.99 53.25
N SER A 483 -9.37 8.24 52.24
CA SER A 483 -8.40 9.34 52.28
C SER A 483 -7.89 9.65 50.87
N LYS A 484 -7.67 10.94 50.62
CA LYS A 484 -7.16 11.51 49.37
C LYS A 484 -5.69 11.08 49.17
N SER A 485 -5.34 10.57 47.99
CA SER A 485 -3.98 10.66 47.45
C SER A 485 -3.95 10.16 45.99
N SER A 486 -3.56 11.07 45.10
CA SER A 486 -2.70 10.82 43.93
C SER A 486 -3.20 9.80 42.89
N THR A 487 -3.99 10.30 41.94
CA THR A 487 -4.23 9.69 40.63
C THR A 487 -2.89 9.57 39.90
N CYS A 488 -2.33 8.37 39.83
CA CYS A 488 -1.30 8.03 38.86
C CYS A 488 -1.99 7.94 37.50
N CYS A 489 -1.90 9.02 36.72
CA CYS A 489 -2.32 9.05 35.33
C CYS A 489 -1.31 8.24 34.52
N ILE A 490 -1.69 7.01 34.14
CA ILE A 490 -1.20 6.37 32.93
C ILE A 490 -2.39 6.39 31.96
N LEU A 491 -2.43 7.41 31.09
CA LEU A 491 -3.17 7.46 29.82
C LEU A 491 -2.53 8.50 28.91
#